data_AF-A0A7C3PNH2-F1
#
_entry.id   AF-A0A7C3PNH2-F1
#
_cell.length_a   1.000
_cell.length_b   1.000
_cell.length_c   1.000
_cell.angle_alpha   90.00
_cell.angle_beta   90.00
_cell.angle_gamma   90.00
#
_symmetry.space_group_name_H-M   'P 1'
#
loop_
_entity.id
_entity.type
_entity.pdbx_description
1 polymer ?
#
loop_
_entity_poly.entity_id
_entity_poly.type
_entity_poly.pdbx_seq_one_letter_code
_entity_poly.pdbx_strand_id
1 'polypeptide(L)'
;MRLRASLIVTGLLVSLVSFGFASSQASAGSGLEVEAAIPQIQDEPADNSACLKCHQVEALETQADNGETLKLFVDAEKYDHSVHGESGVKCVDCHVGFRPSPGHGFEVESLRAATIKLNETCANCHATQADQEKDGVHALARSEGKMEAAVCTDCHTAHEVRRLRYPVTGQQLPGTRIWIAQTCQQCHSAIFDKYKESVHGSALINENNVDVPTCIDCHGVHVIEDPTTTAFRLSSPQLCAGCHTNAAIMDRYGISTQVLNTYVADFHGTTVTIFEKVSPDAVTDKPVCYDCHGIHDIVSADDPEKGLRVRQNILTKCQQCHPDATANFPDAWMSHYIPSPEKYPVVYYVDLFYKFFIPAVLGPMLILVVMDFGRMMINRFRRTKPVAVAAGADVIAEDVTETPAEVEVKDEQPPAETVEETPVESMESSTVEAVEEQPVEAPQEQAEEKPDTLGEEPPRREGQSEETDADSSEREADRD
;
A
#
# COMPACT_ATOMS: atom_id res chain seq x y z
N MET A 1 -48.91 31.56 -19.17
CA MET A 1 -49.63 30.65 -20.10
C MET A 1 -49.26 29.22 -19.69
N ARG A 2 -50.19 28.32 -19.36
CA ARG A 2 -51.00 27.48 -20.28
C ARG A 2 -50.12 26.67 -21.24
N LEU A 3 -50.19 25.34 -21.38
CA LEU A 3 -51.01 24.26 -20.77
C LEU A 3 -50.21 22.93 -21.02
N ARG A 4 -50.22 21.90 -20.14
CA ARG A 4 -50.87 20.55 -20.27
C ARG A 4 -50.66 19.76 -21.58
N ALA A 5 -50.74 18.42 -21.65
CA ALA A 5 -50.65 17.29 -20.69
C ALA A 5 -50.84 15.94 -21.46
N SER A 6 -50.38 14.84 -20.85
CA SER A 6 -50.79 13.41 -20.92
C SER A 6 -51.69 12.83 -22.03
N LEU A 7 -51.33 11.60 -22.49
CA LEU A 7 -52.12 10.34 -22.56
C LEU A 7 -51.34 9.33 -23.45
N ILE A 8 -50.73 8.25 -22.96
CA ILE A 8 -51.28 6.97 -22.45
C ILE A 8 -52.25 6.28 -23.42
N VAL A 9 -51.77 5.24 -24.13
CA VAL A 9 -52.49 3.97 -24.35
C VAL A 9 -51.47 2.81 -24.30
N THR A 10 -51.79 1.78 -23.53
CA THR A 10 -51.03 0.53 -23.33
C THR A 10 -51.27 -0.50 -24.45
N GLY A 11 -50.26 -1.31 -24.77
CA GLY A 11 -50.37 -2.46 -25.68
C GLY A 11 -49.47 -3.62 -25.26
N LEU A 12 -49.98 -4.47 -24.37
CA LEU A 12 -49.29 -5.64 -23.83
C LEU A 12 -49.21 -6.75 -24.89
N LEU A 13 -48.04 -7.35 -25.14
CA LEU A 13 -47.93 -8.59 -25.91
C LEU A 13 -46.81 -9.48 -25.36
N VAL A 14 -47.20 -10.36 -24.43
CA VAL A 14 -46.40 -11.50 -23.98
C VAL A 14 -46.52 -12.61 -25.04
N SER A 15 -45.40 -13.02 -25.62
CA SER A 15 -45.35 -14.19 -26.51
C SER A 15 -44.62 -15.34 -25.81
N LEU A 16 -45.39 -16.22 -25.15
CA LEU A 16 -44.93 -17.54 -24.75
C LEU A 16 -44.66 -18.38 -26.00
N VAL A 17 -43.39 -18.77 -26.21
CA VAL A 17 -43.04 -19.82 -27.18
C VAL A 17 -42.86 -21.12 -26.43
N SER A 18 -43.94 -21.89 -26.32
CA SER A 18 -43.94 -23.22 -25.74
C SER A 18 -43.33 -24.23 -26.73
N PHE A 19 -42.05 -24.55 -26.59
CA PHE A 19 -41.45 -25.68 -27.28
C PHE A 19 -41.74 -26.98 -26.51
N GLY A 20 -42.77 -27.70 -26.93
CA GLY A 20 -42.96 -29.09 -26.53
C GLY A 20 -41.99 -30.00 -27.28
N PHE A 21 -41.13 -30.72 -26.56
CA PHE A 21 -40.41 -31.87 -27.11
C PHE A 21 -40.99 -33.16 -26.54
N ALA A 22 -41.31 -34.09 -27.45
CA ALA A 22 -42.07 -35.28 -27.13
C ALA A 22 -41.20 -36.36 -26.46
N SER A 23 -41.71 -36.94 -25.37
CA SER A 23 -41.11 -38.12 -24.74
C SER A 23 -41.36 -39.37 -25.58
N SER A 24 -40.39 -39.76 -26.41
CA SER A 24 -40.41 -41.05 -27.10
C SER A 24 -40.05 -42.18 -26.14
N GLN A 25 -41.04 -42.97 -25.71
CA GLN A 25 -40.78 -44.23 -25.02
C GLN A 25 -40.20 -45.25 -26.00
N ALA A 26 -38.97 -45.71 -25.76
CA ALA A 26 -38.39 -46.86 -26.46
C ALA A 26 -38.68 -48.13 -25.66
N SER A 27 -39.06 -49.21 -26.36
CA SER A 27 -39.49 -50.47 -25.77
C SER A 27 -38.36 -51.28 -25.14
N ALA A 28 -38.67 -52.01 -24.08
CA ALA A 28 -37.76 -52.96 -23.45
C ALA A 28 -37.19 -53.99 -24.46
N GLY A 29 -35.87 -54.07 -24.54
CA GLY A 29 -35.13 -55.18 -25.13
C GLY A 29 -34.45 -55.98 -24.03
N SER A 30 -34.90 -57.21 -23.78
CA SER A 30 -34.33 -58.09 -22.77
C SER A 30 -33.02 -58.71 -23.26
N GLY A 31 -31.89 -58.10 -22.91
CA GLY A 31 -30.56 -58.71 -22.98
C GLY A 31 -30.16 -59.30 -21.63
N LEU A 32 -29.74 -60.57 -21.59
CA LEU A 32 -29.01 -61.09 -20.43
C LEU A 32 -27.56 -60.65 -20.56
N GLU A 33 -27.15 -59.65 -19.78
CA GLU A 33 -25.74 -59.43 -19.48
C GLU A 33 -25.45 -59.99 -18.09
N VAL A 34 -24.49 -60.93 -18.05
CA VAL A 34 -24.00 -61.51 -16.79
C VAL A 34 -23.03 -60.51 -16.20
N GLU A 35 -23.57 -59.56 -15.45
CA GLU A 35 -22.75 -58.62 -14.69
C GLU A 35 -22.04 -59.38 -13.57
N ALA A 36 -20.76 -59.71 -13.81
CA ALA A 36 -19.90 -60.25 -12.79
C ALA A 36 -19.79 -59.18 -11.69
N ALA A 37 -20.38 -59.47 -10.53
CA ALA A 37 -20.36 -58.58 -9.38
C ALA A 37 -18.93 -58.31 -8.93
N ILE A 38 -18.35 -57.21 -9.43
CA ILE A 38 -17.24 -56.55 -8.78
C ILE A 38 -17.73 -56.24 -7.36
N PRO A 39 -17.03 -56.67 -6.30
CA PRO A 39 -17.43 -56.31 -4.96
C PRO A 39 -17.34 -54.79 -4.86
N GLN A 40 -18.50 -54.14 -4.78
CA GLN A 40 -18.63 -52.77 -4.35
C GLN A 40 -18.09 -52.74 -2.92
N ILE A 41 -16.82 -52.41 -2.78
CA ILE A 41 -16.25 -52.05 -1.48
C ILE A 41 -17.08 -50.85 -1.04
N GLN A 42 -17.78 -51.01 0.08
CA GLN A 42 -18.58 -49.95 0.65
C GLN A 42 -17.62 -48.81 1.00
N ASP A 43 -17.72 -47.70 0.27
CA ASP A 43 -17.05 -46.44 0.60
C ASP A 43 -17.71 -45.87 1.87
N GLU A 44 -17.43 -46.52 3.00
CA GLU A 44 -17.63 -45.94 4.33
C GLU A 44 -16.83 -44.64 4.37
N PRO A 45 -17.48 -43.47 4.57
CA PRO A 45 -16.78 -42.20 4.60
C PRO A 45 -15.73 -42.25 5.71
N ALA A 46 -14.45 -42.15 5.35
CA ALA A 46 -13.36 -42.25 6.31
C ALA A 46 -13.53 -41.20 7.41
N ASP A 47 -13.94 -41.67 8.59
CA ASP A 47 -14.06 -40.86 9.80
C ASP A 47 -12.66 -40.51 10.31
N ASN A 48 -12.51 -39.33 10.92
CA ASN A 48 -11.22 -38.85 11.43
C ASN A 48 -10.63 -39.84 12.44
N SER A 49 -11.47 -40.56 13.20
CA SER A 49 -11.07 -41.63 14.12
C SER A 49 -10.29 -42.78 13.45
N ALA A 50 -10.45 -43.01 12.15
CA ALA A 50 -9.67 -44.00 11.41
C ALA A 50 -8.22 -43.55 11.20
N CYS A 51 -8.00 -42.26 10.94
CA CYS A 51 -6.68 -41.68 10.74
C CYS A 51 -5.96 -41.48 12.09
N LEU A 52 -6.69 -40.94 13.08
CA LEU A 52 -6.15 -40.61 14.40
C LEU A 52 -5.62 -41.83 15.18
N LYS A 53 -6.13 -43.05 14.92
CA LYS A 53 -5.56 -44.31 15.47
C LYS A 53 -4.04 -44.43 15.32
N CYS A 54 -3.47 -43.87 14.26
CA CYS A 54 -2.03 -43.78 14.08
C CYS A 54 -1.52 -42.35 14.26
N HIS A 55 -2.20 -41.35 13.68
CA HIS A 55 -1.71 -39.97 13.63
C HIS A 55 -1.78 -39.22 14.96
N GLN A 56 -2.46 -39.73 16.01
CA GLN A 56 -2.42 -39.13 17.35
C GLN A 56 -1.20 -39.58 18.19
N VAL A 57 -0.25 -40.33 17.62
CA VAL A 57 0.95 -40.80 18.33
C VAL A 57 2.08 -39.79 18.14
N GLU A 58 2.52 -39.12 19.21
CA GLU A 58 3.56 -38.08 19.18
C GLU A 58 4.89 -38.51 18.54
N ALA A 59 5.24 -39.80 18.69
CA ALA A 59 6.44 -40.41 18.14
C ALA A 59 6.27 -40.93 16.69
N LEU A 60 5.14 -40.65 16.02
CA LEU A 60 4.96 -41.05 14.63
C LEU A 60 5.67 -40.05 13.70
N GLU A 61 6.68 -40.53 13.00
CA GLU A 61 7.49 -39.77 12.08
C GLU A 61 7.92 -40.61 10.86
N THR A 62 8.33 -39.92 9.80
CA THR A 62 8.95 -40.49 8.60
C THR A 62 10.14 -39.62 8.18
N GLN A 63 10.98 -40.10 7.27
CA GLN A 63 12.06 -39.31 6.68
C GLN A 63 11.71 -38.91 5.24
N ALA A 64 12.13 -37.71 4.85
CA ALA A 64 12.21 -37.26 3.46
C ALA A 64 13.52 -37.75 2.80
N ASP A 65 13.63 -37.67 1.48
CA ASP A 65 14.78 -38.20 0.73
C ASP A 65 16.10 -37.47 1.06
N ASN A 66 16.02 -36.20 1.46
CA ASN A 66 17.15 -35.41 1.97
C ASN A 66 17.56 -35.75 3.42
N GLY A 67 16.86 -36.67 4.09
CA GLY A 67 17.12 -37.08 5.48
C GLY A 67 16.45 -36.22 6.56
N GLU A 68 15.60 -35.25 6.19
CA GLU A 68 14.80 -34.50 7.17
C GLU A 68 13.68 -35.36 7.77
N THR A 69 13.46 -35.25 9.08
CA THR A 69 12.39 -35.98 9.79
C THR A 69 11.07 -35.21 9.75
N LEU A 70 10.08 -35.75 9.04
CA LEU A 70 8.70 -35.27 9.04
C LEU A 70 7.90 -35.93 10.17
N LYS A 71 7.46 -35.15 11.15
CA LYS A 71 6.50 -35.59 12.15
C LYS A 71 5.11 -35.72 11.52
N LEU A 72 4.47 -36.86 11.75
CA LEU A 72 3.12 -37.19 11.26
C LEU A 72 2.05 -37.06 12.35
N PHE A 73 2.44 -36.63 13.55
CA PHE A 73 1.56 -36.38 14.69
C PHE A 73 0.58 -35.23 14.41
N VAL A 74 -0.68 -35.45 14.76
CA VAL A 74 -1.75 -34.45 14.78
C VAL A 74 -2.46 -34.53 16.13
N ASP A 75 -2.54 -33.39 16.81
CA ASP A 75 -3.31 -33.23 18.04
C ASP A 75 -4.81 -33.13 17.68
N ALA A 76 -5.56 -34.18 18.05
CA ALA A 76 -6.98 -34.28 17.75
C ALA A 76 -7.82 -33.18 18.43
N GLU A 77 -7.53 -32.85 19.69
CA GLU A 77 -8.29 -31.85 20.43
C GLU A 77 -8.08 -30.46 19.83
N LYS A 78 -6.86 -30.13 19.42
CA LYS A 78 -6.60 -28.85 18.74
C LYS A 78 -7.16 -28.80 17.33
N TYR A 79 -7.15 -29.91 16.60
CA TYR A 79 -7.80 -29.98 15.28
C TYR A 79 -9.30 -29.73 15.41
N ASP A 80 -9.97 -30.37 16.36
CA ASP A 80 -11.41 -30.20 16.60
C ASP A 80 -11.78 -28.76 17.01
N HIS A 81 -10.88 -28.05 17.70
CA HIS A 81 -11.01 -26.62 18.02
C HIS A 81 -10.57 -25.66 16.90
N SER A 82 -10.05 -26.16 15.78
CA SER A 82 -9.73 -25.34 14.60
C SER A 82 -11.02 -24.95 13.83
N VAL A 83 -10.95 -23.94 12.96
CA VAL A 83 -12.12 -23.58 12.12
C VAL A 83 -12.55 -24.71 11.18
N HIS A 84 -11.66 -25.65 10.85
CA HIS A 84 -11.95 -26.82 10.03
C HIS A 84 -12.62 -27.93 10.84
N GLY A 85 -12.12 -28.22 12.05
CA GLY A 85 -12.75 -29.15 12.99
C GLY A 85 -14.15 -28.69 13.41
N GLU A 86 -14.30 -27.43 13.83
CA GLU A 86 -15.60 -26.81 14.15
C GLU A 86 -16.58 -26.83 12.97
N SER A 87 -16.09 -26.88 11.72
CA SER A 87 -16.91 -26.96 10.50
C SER A 87 -17.16 -28.40 10.02
N GLY A 88 -16.63 -29.42 10.71
CA GLY A 88 -16.80 -30.83 10.37
C GLY A 88 -16.00 -31.29 9.13
N VAL A 89 -14.94 -30.58 8.77
CA VAL A 89 -14.00 -31.00 7.71
C VAL A 89 -13.27 -32.27 8.16
N LYS A 90 -13.10 -33.22 7.24
CA LYS A 90 -12.43 -34.49 7.52
C LYS A 90 -10.98 -34.47 7.07
N CYS A 91 -10.16 -35.35 7.67
CA CYS A 91 -8.76 -35.51 7.27
C CYS A 91 -8.64 -35.75 5.75
N VAL A 92 -9.49 -36.62 5.18
CA VAL A 92 -9.47 -36.99 3.76
C VAL A 92 -9.96 -35.88 2.80
N ASP A 93 -10.61 -34.83 3.31
CA ASP A 93 -11.02 -33.69 2.48
C ASP A 93 -9.81 -32.80 2.13
N CYS A 94 -8.79 -32.77 3.00
CA CYS A 94 -7.50 -32.11 2.76
C CYS A 94 -6.41 -33.11 2.31
N HIS A 95 -6.44 -34.34 2.80
CA HIS A 95 -5.55 -35.43 2.39
C HIS A 95 -6.22 -36.26 1.29
N VAL A 96 -6.52 -35.61 0.17
CA VAL A 96 -7.17 -36.23 -0.99
C VAL A 96 -6.30 -37.35 -1.56
N GLY A 97 -6.92 -38.52 -1.79
CA GLY A 97 -6.25 -39.72 -2.32
C GLY A 97 -5.57 -40.59 -1.26
N PHE A 98 -5.46 -40.14 -0.01
CA PHE A 98 -4.97 -40.97 1.09
C PHE A 98 -6.11 -41.80 1.70
N ARG A 99 -5.77 -43.01 2.15
CA ARG A 99 -6.67 -43.94 2.82
C ARG A 99 -6.04 -44.36 4.16
N PRO A 100 -6.84 -44.66 5.19
CA PRO A 100 -6.34 -45.06 6.51
C PRO A 100 -5.76 -46.48 6.49
N SER A 101 -4.59 -46.63 5.86
CA SER A 101 -3.80 -47.86 5.77
C SER A 101 -2.35 -47.59 6.17
N PRO A 102 -1.66 -48.51 6.87
CA PRO A 102 -0.24 -48.34 7.20
C PRO A 102 0.62 -48.11 5.95
N GLY A 103 1.57 -47.17 6.04
CA GLY A 103 2.49 -46.86 4.94
C GLY A 103 1.86 -46.11 3.75
N HIS A 104 0.67 -45.54 3.89
CA HIS A 104 0.18 -44.55 2.92
C HIS A 104 1.06 -43.30 2.96
N GLY A 105 1.22 -42.63 1.82
CA GLY A 105 2.07 -41.45 1.68
C GLY A 105 2.55 -41.26 0.26
N PHE A 106 3.56 -40.42 0.10
CA PHE A 106 4.28 -40.17 -1.14
C PHE A 106 5.74 -39.87 -0.80
N GLU A 107 6.65 -40.24 -1.69
CA GLU A 107 8.06 -39.84 -1.59
C GLU A 107 8.15 -38.31 -1.73
N VAL A 108 9.01 -37.71 -0.91
CA VAL A 108 9.20 -36.26 -0.81
C VAL A 108 10.67 -35.93 -0.67
N GLU A 109 11.15 -35.03 -1.52
CA GLU A 109 12.53 -34.57 -1.51
C GLU A 109 12.89 -33.88 -0.18
N SER A 110 11.96 -33.08 0.36
CA SER A 110 12.11 -32.30 1.59
C SER A 110 10.78 -32.03 2.29
N LEU A 111 10.84 -31.57 3.53
CA LEU A 111 9.67 -31.08 4.27
C LEU A 111 9.01 -29.90 3.55
N ARG A 112 9.80 -28.99 2.97
CA ARG A 112 9.27 -27.85 2.21
C ARG A 112 8.53 -28.31 0.95
N ALA A 113 9.07 -29.27 0.22
CA ALA A 113 8.41 -29.87 -0.95
C ALA A 113 7.07 -30.54 -0.57
N ALA A 114 7.01 -31.23 0.57
CA ALA A 114 5.78 -31.81 1.10
C ALA A 114 4.73 -30.73 1.41
N THR A 115 5.11 -29.65 2.09
CA THR A 115 4.23 -28.52 2.43
C THR A 115 3.68 -27.83 1.18
N ILE A 116 4.53 -27.50 0.20
CA ILE A 116 4.09 -26.85 -1.05
C ILE A 116 3.11 -27.74 -1.82
N LYS A 117 3.38 -29.04 -1.94
CA LYS A 117 2.53 -29.99 -2.65
C LYS A 117 1.17 -30.20 -1.97
N LEU A 118 1.13 -30.26 -0.63
CA LEU A 118 -0.15 -30.39 0.11
C LEU A 118 -0.98 -29.11 0.08
N ASN A 119 -0.34 -27.94 -0.03
CA ASN A 119 -1.00 -26.63 -0.10
C ASN A 119 -1.93 -26.48 -1.32
N GLU A 120 -1.69 -27.22 -2.42
CA GLU A 120 -2.55 -27.21 -3.60
C GLU A 120 -4.02 -27.56 -3.25
N THR A 121 -4.24 -28.45 -2.28
CA THR A 121 -5.60 -28.87 -1.87
C THR A 121 -6.43 -27.72 -1.32
N CYS A 122 -5.81 -26.67 -0.75
CA CYS A 122 -6.53 -25.50 -0.24
C CYS A 122 -7.39 -24.84 -1.33
N ALA A 123 -6.95 -24.86 -2.59
CA ALA A 123 -7.67 -24.27 -3.71
C ALA A 123 -9.01 -24.95 -4.03
N ASN A 124 -9.22 -26.21 -3.62
CA ASN A 124 -10.48 -26.94 -3.85
C ASN A 124 -11.68 -26.29 -3.13
N CYS A 125 -11.43 -25.60 -2.01
CA CYS A 125 -12.46 -24.90 -1.23
C CYS A 125 -12.22 -23.39 -1.16
N HIS A 126 -10.96 -22.95 -1.15
CA HIS A 126 -10.53 -21.54 -1.06
C HIS A 126 -10.02 -21.01 -2.41
N ALA A 127 -10.71 -21.36 -3.50
CA ALA A 127 -10.31 -21.01 -4.86
C ALA A 127 -10.01 -19.51 -5.02
N THR A 128 -10.85 -18.62 -4.49
CA THR A 128 -10.64 -17.16 -4.56
C THR A 128 -9.36 -16.72 -3.87
N GLN A 129 -9.03 -17.26 -2.70
CA GLN A 129 -7.82 -16.90 -1.96
C GLN A 129 -6.57 -17.52 -2.62
N ALA A 130 -6.69 -18.72 -3.16
CA ALA A 130 -5.62 -19.38 -3.92
C ALA A 130 -5.36 -18.71 -5.27
N ASP A 131 -6.38 -18.13 -5.92
CA ASP A 131 -6.21 -17.33 -7.13
C ASP A 131 -5.58 -15.97 -6.81
N GLN A 132 -6.01 -15.31 -5.72
CA GLN A 132 -5.40 -14.07 -5.22
C GLN A 132 -3.90 -14.24 -4.89
N GLU A 133 -3.52 -15.36 -4.27
CA GLU A 133 -2.14 -15.61 -3.83
C GLU A 133 -1.14 -15.70 -4.97
N LYS A 134 -1.57 -16.17 -6.16
CA LYS A 134 -0.73 -16.26 -7.36
C LYS A 134 -0.20 -14.92 -7.85
N ASP A 135 -0.94 -13.84 -7.60
CA ASP A 135 -0.57 -12.48 -8.01
C ASP A 135 0.31 -11.76 -6.95
N GLY A 136 0.57 -12.40 -5.81
CA GLY A 136 1.36 -11.84 -4.71
C GLY A 136 2.86 -12.16 -4.78
N VAL A 137 3.68 -11.36 -4.09
CA VAL A 137 5.15 -11.52 -4.04
C VAL A 137 5.62 -12.90 -3.56
N HIS A 138 4.87 -13.59 -2.71
CA HIS A 138 5.26 -14.91 -2.24
C HIS A 138 5.15 -15.97 -3.35
N ALA A 139 4.06 -15.96 -4.14
CA ALA A 139 3.94 -16.82 -5.30
C ALA A 139 4.98 -16.50 -6.37
N LEU A 140 5.21 -15.20 -6.64
CA LEU A 140 6.27 -14.77 -7.55
C LEU A 140 7.63 -15.29 -7.09
N ALA A 141 8.00 -15.09 -5.83
CA ALA A 141 9.25 -15.59 -5.27
C ALA A 141 9.41 -17.12 -5.37
N ARG A 142 8.35 -17.89 -5.11
CA ARG A 142 8.37 -19.36 -5.33
C ARG A 142 8.59 -19.70 -6.82
N SER A 143 7.97 -18.96 -7.74
CA SER A 143 8.17 -19.18 -9.20
C SER A 143 9.60 -18.86 -9.67
N GLU A 144 10.29 -17.96 -8.97
CA GLU A 144 11.73 -17.68 -9.15
C GLU A 144 12.65 -18.72 -8.46
N GLY A 145 12.09 -19.79 -7.88
CA GLY A 145 12.83 -20.84 -7.19
C GLY A 145 13.10 -20.60 -5.70
N LYS A 146 12.60 -19.51 -5.10
CA LYS A 146 12.70 -19.23 -3.65
C LYS A 146 11.62 -20.02 -2.91
N MET A 147 11.79 -21.34 -2.84
CA MET A 147 10.76 -22.27 -2.32
C MET A 147 10.34 -21.98 -0.87
N GLU A 148 11.19 -21.35 -0.07
CA GLU A 148 10.88 -20.90 1.31
C GLU A 148 9.85 -19.76 1.38
N ALA A 149 9.49 -19.11 0.27
CA ALA A 149 8.47 -18.06 0.29
C ALA A 149 7.09 -18.61 0.67
N ALA A 150 6.37 -17.89 1.54
CA ALA A 150 5.28 -18.43 2.34
C ALA A 150 4.07 -18.91 1.52
N VAL A 151 3.48 -20.04 1.93
CA VAL A 151 2.21 -20.61 1.43
C VAL A 151 1.11 -20.51 2.51
N CYS A 152 -0.11 -20.98 2.23
CA CYS A 152 -1.27 -20.82 3.11
C CYS A 152 -1.02 -21.35 4.53
N THR A 153 -0.37 -22.52 4.65
CA THR A 153 -0.06 -23.15 5.95
C THR A 153 1.02 -22.41 6.75
N ASP A 154 1.89 -21.63 6.11
CA ASP A 154 2.93 -20.87 6.83
C ASP A 154 2.33 -19.69 7.59
N CYS A 155 1.20 -19.15 7.08
CA CYS A 155 0.43 -18.12 7.78
C CYS A 155 -0.68 -18.69 8.67
N HIS A 156 -1.41 -19.71 8.23
CA HIS A 156 -2.61 -20.21 8.90
C HIS A 156 -2.42 -21.50 9.73
N THR A 157 -1.25 -22.13 9.67
CA THR A 157 -0.99 -23.55 10.06
C THR A 157 -1.78 -24.54 9.21
N ALA A 158 -1.43 -25.84 9.28
CA ALA A 158 -2.14 -26.90 8.57
C ALA A 158 -3.34 -27.47 9.37
N HIS A 159 -3.12 -27.78 10.66
CA HIS A 159 -4.08 -28.52 11.49
C HIS A 159 -4.66 -27.71 12.66
N GLU A 160 -4.13 -26.52 12.96
CA GLU A 160 -4.58 -25.68 14.07
C GLU A 160 -5.14 -24.34 13.55
N VAL A 161 -5.82 -24.36 12.39
CA VAL A 161 -6.27 -23.16 11.67
C VAL A 161 -7.16 -22.30 12.57
N ARG A 162 -6.57 -21.19 13.06
CA ARG A 162 -7.15 -20.37 14.11
C ARG A 162 -8.30 -19.50 13.60
N ARG A 163 -9.39 -19.45 14.36
CA ARG A 163 -10.46 -18.47 14.21
C ARG A 163 -9.94 -17.06 14.47
N LEU A 164 -10.02 -16.16 13.49
CA LEU A 164 -9.53 -14.77 13.61
C LEU A 164 -10.62 -13.73 13.90
N ARG A 165 -11.90 -14.09 13.70
CA ARG A 165 -13.07 -13.20 13.89
C ARG A 165 -14.21 -13.93 14.58
N TYR A 166 -15.00 -13.19 15.36
CA TYR A 166 -16.24 -13.69 15.94
C TYR A 166 -17.27 -14.01 14.82
N PRO A 167 -17.89 -15.21 14.80
CA PRO A 167 -18.78 -15.61 13.72
C PRO A 167 -20.06 -14.75 13.62
N VAL A 168 -20.53 -14.19 14.74
CA VAL A 168 -21.77 -13.40 14.78
C VAL A 168 -21.55 -11.92 14.43
N THR A 169 -20.46 -11.31 14.91
CA THR A 169 -20.21 -9.86 14.76
C THR A 169 -19.20 -9.51 13.68
N GLY A 170 -18.40 -10.47 13.19
CA GLY A 170 -17.31 -10.24 12.24
C GLY A 170 -16.11 -9.47 12.81
N GLN A 171 -16.18 -9.01 14.06
CA GLN A 171 -15.09 -8.31 14.75
C GLN A 171 -13.89 -9.25 14.95
N GLN A 172 -12.67 -8.72 14.86
CA GLN A 172 -11.45 -9.47 15.14
C GLN A 172 -11.42 -9.94 16.60
N LEU A 173 -10.89 -11.15 16.82
CA LEU A 173 -10.70 -11.70 18.16
C LEU A 173 -9.55 -10.99 18.90
N PRO A 174 -9.56 -10.94 20.25
CA PRO A 174 -8.45 -10.41 21.03
C PRO A 174 -7.11 -11.05 20.67
N GLY A 175 -6.04 -10.26 20.66
CA GLY A 175 -4.69 -10.70 20.30
C GLY A 175 -4.48 -11.07 18.82
N THR A 176 -5.51 -11.02 17.95
CA THR A 176 -5.36 -11.34 16.52
C THR A 176 -4.37 -10.40 15.82
N ARG A 177 -4.38 -9.10 16.15
CA ARG A 177 -3.46 -8.10 15.53
C ARG A 177 -1.99 -8.33 15.91
N ILE A 178 -1.72 -8.72 17.16
CA ILE A 178 -0.37 -9.11 17.61
C ILE A 178 0.07 -10.40 16.90
N TRP A 179 -0.81 -11.41 16.85
CA TRP A 179 -0.53 -12.69 16.18
C TRP A 179 -0.20 -12.50 14.69
N ILE A 180 -0.90 -11.61 13.98
CA ILE A 180 -0.58 -11.27 12.57
C ILE A 180 0.88 -10.78 12.44
N ALA A 181 1.31 -9.83 13.29
CA ALA A 181 2.66 -9.31 13.23
C ALA A 181 3.72 -10.39 13.57
N GLN A 182 3.42 -11.26 14.54
CA GLN A 182 4.25 -12.42 14.90
C GLN A 182 4.30 -13.49 13.79
N THR A 183 3.24 -13.64 12.99
CA THR A 183 3.25 -14.53 11.83
C THR A 183 4.24 -14.04 10.78
N CYS A 184 4.24 -12.75 10.46
CA CYS A 184 5.24 -12.15 9.55
C CYS A 184 6.67 -12.22 10.12
N GLN A 185 6.84 -12.11 11.43
CA GLN A 185 8.14 -12.18 12.12
C GLN A 185 8.89 -13.49 11.84
N GLN A 186 8.20 -14.61 11.62
CA GLN A 186 8.81 -15.94 11.44
C GLN A 186 9.84 -15.96 10.29
N CYS A 187 9.61 -15.17 9.24
CA CYS A 187 10.55 -15.00 8.12
C CYS A 187 11.14 -13.58 8.04
N HIS A 188 10.38 -12.55 8.42
CA HIS A 188 10.78 -11.14 8.32
C HIS A 188 11.24 -10.54 9.65
N SER A 189 11.96 -11.30 10.47
CA SER A 189 12.41 -10.91 11.82
C SER A 189 13.09 -9.54 11.87
N ALA A 190 14.08 -9.28 11.01
CA ALA A 190 14.81 -8.02 10.95
C ALA A 190 13.95 -6.79 10.59
N ILE A 191 12.80 -6.99 9.92
CA ILE A 191 11.81 -5.94 9.65
C ILE A 191 10.85 -5.80 10.83
N PHE A 192 10.43 -6.92 11.42
CA PHE A 192 9.61 -6.94 12.62
C PHE A 192 10.29 -6.22 13.81
N ASP A 193 11.61 -6.39 13.98
CA ASP A 193 12.35 -5.72 15.05
C ASP A 193 12.31 -4.19 14.90
N LYS A 194 12.47 -3.68 13.66
CA LYS A 194 12.26 -2.24 13.37
C LYS A 194 10.83 -1.80 13.66
N TYR A 195 9.85 -2.57 13.17
CA TYR A 195 8.43 -2.30 13.40
C TYR A 195 8.11 -2.23 14.89
N LYS A 196 8.61 -3.15 15.71
CA LYS A 196 8.44 -3.19 17.16
C LYS A 196 8.99 -1.95 17.87
N GLU A 197 10.05 -1.33 17.35
CA GLU A 197 10.62 -0.08 17.87
C GLU A 197 9.94 1.20 17.37
N SER A 198 9.11 1.10 16.32
CA SER A 198 8.29 2.19 15.77
C SER A 198 7.12 2.57 16.70
N VAL A 199 6.52 3.74 16.49
CA VAL A 199 5.30 4.15 17.23
C VAL A 199 4.13 3.19 17.00
N HIS A 200 4.01 2.59 15.81
CA HIS A 200 2.95 1.64 15.51
C HIS A 200 3.17 0.30 16.20
N GLY A 201 4.35 -0.31 16.05
CA GLY A 201 4.62 -1.61 16.67
C GLY A 201 4.79 -1.53 18.19
N SER A 202 5.34 -0.44 18.74
CA SER A 202 5.41 -0.25 20.19
C SER A 202 4.01 -0.12 20.80
N ALA A 203 3.13 0.69 20.20
CA ALA A 203 1.75 0.81 20.66
C ALA A 203 1.01 -0.55 20.58
N LEU A 204 1.19 -1.31 19.49
CA LEU A 204 0.54 -2.62 19.36
C LEU A 204 1.06 -3.66 20.35
N ILE A 205 2.39 -3.78 20.50
CA ILE A 205 3.04 -4.90 21.18
C ILE A 205 3.25 -4.60 22.67
N ASN A 206 3.66 -3.38 23.02
CA ASN A 206 4.02 -3.00 24.39
C ASN A 206 2.82 -2.39 25.15
N GLU A 207 1.96 -1.65 24.46
CA GLU A 207 0.79 -0.97 25.06
C GLU A 207 -0.53 -1.72 24.81
N ASN A 208 -0.53 -2.77 23.97
CA ASN A 208 -1.72 -3.52 23.53
C ASN A 208 -2.80 -2.61 22.89
N ASN A 209 -2.38 -1.50 22.29
CA ASN A 209 -3.22 -0.56 21.58
C ASN A 209 -3.50 -1.10 20.17
N VAL A 210 -4.77 -1.40 19.87
CA VAL A 210 -5.20 -2.02 18.60
C VAL A 210 -5.47 -1.02 17.48
N ASP A 211 -5.42 0.29 17.76
CA ASP A 211 -5.78 1.38 16.85
C ASP A 211 -4.67 1.77 15.86
N VAL A 212 -3.58 1.01 15.84
CA VAL A 212 -2.40 1.19 14.98
C VAL A 212 -2.28 0.05 13.96
N PRO A 213 -1.67 0.28 12.78
CA PRO A 213 -1.56 -0.73 11.73
C PRO A 213 -0.61 -1.88 12.09
N THR A 214 -0.94 -3.06 11.58
CA THR A 214 -0.10 -4.28 11.49
C THR A 214 0.45 -4.41 10.07
N CYS A 215 1.31 -5.41 9.83
CA CYS A 215 1.87 -5.71 8.51
C CYS A 215 0.80 -5.75 7.39
N ILE A 216 -0.34 -6.40 7.65
CA ILE A 216 -1.39 -6.60 6.63
C ILE A 216 -2.26 -5.38 6.38
N ASP A 217 -2.27 -4.39 7.27
CA ASP A 217 -3.01 -3.15 7.04
C ASP A 217 -2.28 -2.25 6.03
N CYS A 218 -0.98 -2.48 5.79
CA CYS A 218 -0.16 -1.82 4.78
C CYS A 218 0.10 -2.69 3.54
N HIS A 219 0.38 -3.99 3.72
CA HIS A 219 0.75 -4.92 2.63
C HIS A 219 -0.41 -5.78 2.11
N GLY A 220 -1.59 -5.71 2.72
CA GLY A 220 -2.73 -6.55 2.37
C GLY A 220 -2.63 -8.00 2.87
N VAL A 221 -3.56 -8.84 2.40
CA VAL A 221 -3.58 -10.30 2.60
C VAL A 221 -3.99 -10.99 1.31
N HIS A 222 -3.41 -12.15 1.04
CA HIS A 222 -3.58 -12.97 -0.18
C HIS A 222 -3.17 -12.27 -1.48
N VAL A 223 -3.42 -10.98 -1.69
CA VAL A 223 -2.76 -10.17 -2.73
C VAL A 223 -1.74 -9.28 -2.04
N ILE A 224 -0.52 -9.78 -1.83
CA ILE A 224 0.59 -9.00 -1.27
C ILE A 224 1.35 -8.38 -2.43
N GLU A 225 1.05 -7.11 -2.73
CA GLU A 225 1.73 -6.33 -3.77
C GLU A 225 3.24 -6.19 -3.47
N ASP A 226 4.04 -6.03 -4.52
CA ASP A 226 5.48 -5.81 -4.39
C ASP A 226 5.76 -4.37 -3.90
N PRO A 227 6.29 -4.20 -2.67
CA PRO A 227 6.51 -2.89 -2.07
C PRO A 227 7.69 -2.12 -2.71
N THR A 228 8.44 -2.75 -3.62
CA THR A 228 9.51 -2.10 -4.39
C THR A 228 8.99 -1.45 -5.68
N THR A 229 7.74 -1.71 -6.07
CA THR A 229 7.17 -1.19 -7.33
C THR A 229 6.83 0.30 -7.26
N THR A 230 6.82 0.93 -8.44
CA THR A 230 6.37 2.32 -8.60
C THR A 230 4.88 2.47 -8.28
N ALA A 231 4.05 1.49 -8.65
CA ALA A 231 2.63 1.49 -8.34
C ALA A 231 2.36 1.52 -6.82
N PHE A 232 3.02 0.64 -6.05
CA PHE A 232 2.92 0.63 -4.58
C PHE A 232 3.43 1.95 -3.97
N ARG A 233 4.53 2.50 -4.50
CA ARG A 233 5.04 3.82 -4.07
C ARG A 233 4.00 4.92 -4.27
N LEU A 234 3.37 4.99 -5.44
CA LEU A 234 2.37 5.99 -5.79
C LEU A 234 1.06 5.84 -4.99
N SER A 235 0.64 4.61 -4.66
CA SER A 235 -0.57 4.35 -3.85
C SER A 235 -0.34 4.55 -2.34
N SER A 236 0.92 4.51 -1.88
CA SER A 236 1.31 4.59 -0.47
C SER A 236 0.71 5.76 0.35
N PRO A 237 0.48 6.98 -0.18
CA PRO A 237 -0.18 8.05 0.59
C PRO A 237 -1.60 7.68 1.03
N GLN A 238 -2.31 6.86 0.24
CA GLN A 238 -3.66 6.39 0.57
C GLN A 238 -3.64 5.33 1.68
N LEU A 239 -2.60 4.48 1.73
CA LEU A 239 -2.39 3.52 2.83
C LEU A 239 -2.26 4.27 4.17
N CYS A 240 -1.42 5.31 4.20
CA CYS A 240 -1.28 6.17 5.38
C CYS A 240 -2.61 6.89 5.69
N ALA A 241 -3.29 7.42 4.68
CA ALA A 241 -4.54 8.16 4.86
C ALA A 241 -5.68 7.34 5.46
N GLY A 242 -5.74 6.03 5.21
CA GLY A 242 -6.79 5.15 5.74
C GLY A 242 -6.93 5.22 7.27
N CYS A 243 -5.82 5.42 7.98
CA CYS A 243 -5.82 5.71 9.42
C CYS A 243 -5.68 7.21 9.71
N HIS A 244 -4.76 7.91 9.04
CA HIS A 244 -4.42 9.30 9.38
C HIS A 244 -5.43 10.37 8.95
N THR A 245 -6.48 10.01 8.20
CA THR A 245 -7.65 10.89 7.95
C THR A 245 -8.88 10.50 8.76
N ASN A 246 -8.81 9.41 9.53
CA ASN A 246 -9.94 8.88 10.29
C ASN A 246 -10.05 9.52 11.69
N ALA A 247 -10.99 10.46 11.84
CA ALA A 247 -11.25 11.17 13.10
C ALA A 247 -11.51 10.23 14.29
N ALA A 248 -12.23 9.12 14.07
CA ALA A 248 -12.52 8.15 15.14
C ALA A 248 -11.26 7.46 15.69
N ILE A 249 -10.14 7.49 14.96
CA ILE A 249 -8.83 7.06 15.43
C ILE A 249 -8.03 8.28 15.90
N MET A 250 -7.78 9.25 15.03
CA MET A 250 -6.83 10.34 15.24
C MET A 250 -7.21 11.31 16.37
N ASP A 251 -8.50 11.60 16.58
CA ASP A 251 -8.96 12.54 17.62
C ASP A 251 -8.57 12.06 19.03
N ARG A 252 -8.49 10.74 19.24
CA ARG A 252 -8.09 10.12 20.53
C ARG A 252 -6.62 10.35 20.88
N TYR A 253 -5.79 10.68 19.90
CA TYR A 253 -4.36 10.93 20.03
C TYR A 253 -3.99 12.40 19.77
N GLY A 254 -4.98 13.28 19.51
CA GLY A 254 -4.75 14.69 19.16
C GLY A 254 -4.06 14.89 17.81
N ILE A 255 -4.07 13.90 16.93
CA ILE A 255 -3.43 13.96 15.61
C ILE A 255 -4.40 14.63 14.62
N SER A 256 -3.88 15.50 13.75
CA SER A 256 -4.70 16.17 12.73
C SER A 256 -5.11 15.19 11.62
N THR A 257 -6.40 15.09 11.35
CA THR A 257 -6.94 14.33 10.20
C THR A 257 -6.67 14.98 8.84
N GLN A 258 -6.13 16.21 8.83
CA GLN A 258 -5.95 17.00 7.62
C GLN A 258 -4.56 16.84 6.98
N VAL A 259 -3.72 15.92 7.49
CA VAL A 259 -2.36 15.69 6.99
C VAL A 259 -2.30 15.24 5.53
N LEU A 260 -3.24 14.40 5.06
CA LEU A 260 -3.31 14.08 3.63
C LEU A 260 -3.66 15.34 2.82
N ASN A 261 -4.65 16.12 3.26
CA ASN A 261 -5.12 17.31 2.54
C ASN A 261 -4.02 18.37 2.39
N THR A 262 -3.17 18.54 3.41
CA THR A 262 -2.03 19.47 3.33
C THR A 262 -0.89 18.92 2.48
N TYR A 263 -0.64 17.60 2.48
CA TYR A 263 0.31 16.95 1.56
C TYR A 263 -0.14 17.05 0.09
N VAL A 264 -1.36 16.64 -0.26
CA VAL A 264 -1.83 16.67 -1.67
C VAL A 264 -2.07 18.08 -2.20
N ALA A 265 -2.06 19.10 -1.33
CA ALA A 265 -2.05 20.52 -1.71
C ALA A 265 -0.63 21.08 -1.90
N ASP A 266 0.42 20.38 -1.49
CA ASP A 266 1.81 20.76 -1.75
C ASP A 266 2.31 20.29 -3.13
N PHE A 267 3.46 20.79 -3.57
CA PHE A 267 4.01 20.47 -4.89
C PHE A 267 4.41 18.99 -5.06
N HIS A 268 4.86 18.32 -4.00
CA HIS A 268 5.19 16.90 -4.03
C HIS A 268 3.92 16.06 -4.13
N GLY A 269 2.98 16.25 -3.19
CA GLY A 269 1.74 15.48 -3.14
C GLY A 269 0.82 15.75 -4.33
N THR A 270 0.76 16.99 -4.85
CA THR A 270 0.05 17.30 -6.10
C THR A 270 0.63 16.49 -7.27
N THR A 271 1.96 16.44 -7.39
CA THR A 271 2.62 15.71 -8.49
C THR A 271 2.42 14.20 -8.37
N VAL A 272 2.59 13.63 -7.17
CA VAL A 272 2.30 12.20 -6.91
C VAL A 272 0.85 11.86 -7.26
N THR A 273 -0.11 12.69 -6.85
CA THR A 273 -1.55 12.51 -7.14
C THR A 273 -1.87 12.58 -8.64
N ILE A 274 -1.10 13.33 -9.43
CA ILE A 274 -1.24 13.36 -10.90
C ILE A 274 -0.66 12.09 -11.52
N PHE A 275 0.53 11.66 -11.08
CA PHE A 275 1.18 10.44 -11.59
C PHE A 275 0.35 9.19 -11.27
N GLU A 276 -0.14 9.03 -10.04
CA GLU A 276 -1.07 7.96 -9.61
C GLU A 276 -2.26 7.80 -10.57
N LYS A 277 -2.81 8.91 -11.08
CA LYS A 277 -4.03 8.92 -11.92
C LYS A 277 -3.80 8.83 -13.42
N VAL A 278 -2.65 9.30 -13.90
CA VAL A 278 -2.37 9.42 -15.35
C VAL A 278 -1.38 8.35 -15.82
N SER A 279 -0.42 8.00 -14.97
CA SER A 279 0.70 7.10 -15.29
C SER A 279 1.14 6.34 -14.02
N PRO A 280 0.36 5.39 -13.49
CA PRO A 280 0.64 4.69 -12.23
C PRO A 280 1.92 3.83 -12.24
N ASP A 281 2.49 3.57 -13.42
CA ASP A 281 3.77 2.87 -13.58
C ASP A 281 4.96 3.82 -13.81
N ALA A 282 4.74 5.14 -13.92
CA ALA A 282 5.79 6.11 -14.20
C ALA A 282 6.57 6.49 -12.92
N VAL A 283 7.87 6.22 -12.93
CA VAL A 283 8.78 6.55 -11.82
C VAL A 283 8.66 8.04 -11.48
N THR A 284 8.29 8.33 -10.23
CA THR A 284 8.28 9.69 -9.69
C THR A 284 9.48 9.89 -8.77
N ASP A 285 10.22 10.98 -9.00
CA ASP A 285 11.29 11.47 -8.13
C ASP A 285 10.74 12.25 -6.91
N LYS A 286 9.41 12.39 -6.79
CA LYS A 286 8.78 13.15 -5.72
C LYS A 286 8.64 12.32 -4.45
N PRO A 287 8.82 12.93 -3.26
CA PRO A 287 8.70 12.22 -2.00
C PRO A 287 7.24 11.88 -1.67
N VAL A 288 7.06 10.70 -1.11
CA VAL A 288 5.82 10.21 -0.47
C VAL A 288 6.01 10.14 1.03
N CYS A 289 4.93 9.88 1.77
CA CYS A 289 4.91 9.96 3.25
C CYS A 289 6.08 9.21 3.91
N TYR A 290 6.39 8.00 3.44
CA TYR A 290 7.43 7.17 4.06
C TYR A 290 8.87 7.63 3.78
N ASP A 291 9.12 8.47 2.76
CA ASP A 291 10.48 8.99 2.51
C ASP A 291 10.94 9.95 3.62
N CYS A 292 9.98 10.61 4.26
CA CYS A 292 10.20 11.55 5.36
C CYS A 292 9.93 10.92 6.73
N HIS A 293 8.92 10.06 6.85
CA HIS A 293 8.50 9.45 8.12
C HIS A 293 9.16 8.10 8.44
N GLY A 294 9.76 7.42 7.47
CA GLY A 294 10.17 6.01 7.57
C GLY A 294 9.05 5.05 7.15
N ILE A 295 9.37 3.76 7.04
CA ILE A 295 8.44 2.72 6.57
C ILE A 295 8.06 1.81 7.75
N HIS A 296 9.06 1.11 8.29
CA HIS A 296 8.91 0.19 9.42
C HIS A 296 9.48 0.78 10.72
N ASP A 297 10.12 1.94 10.65
CA ASP A 297 10.89 2.59 11.70
C ASP A 297 10.35 4.00 12.03
N ILE A 298 9.05 4.20 11.83
CA ILE A 298 8.35 5.46 12.09
C ILE A 298 8.43 5.81 13.58
N VAL A 299 8.98 6.98 13.93
CA VAL A 299 9.09 7.46 15.31
C VAL A 299 8.30 8.75 15.53
N SER A 300 8.03 9.09 16.79
CA SER A 300 7.37 10.35 17.14
C SER A 300 8.26 11.56 16.84
N ALA A 301 7.67 12.61 16.24
CA ALA A 301 8.35 13.87 15.97
C ALA A 301 8.64 14.70 17.25
N ASP A 302 7.90 14.40 18.33
CA ASP A 302 8.02 15.03 19.66
C ASP A 302 8.99 14.28 20.59
N ASP A 303 9.53 13.13 20.16
CA ASP A 303 10.58 12.43 20.91
C ASP A 303 11.88 13.27 20.93
N PRO A 304 12.43 13.60 22.11
CA PRO A 304 13.56 14.52 22.21
C PRO A 304 14.87 13.96 21.65
N GLU A 305 15.01 12.63 21.50
CA GLU A 305 16.21 11.98 20.98
C GLU A 305 15.96 11.49 19.54
N LYS A 306 14.92 10.66 19.36
CA LYS A 306 14.57 10.07 18.06
C LYS A 306 14.05 11.12 17.07
N GLY A 307 13.31 12.12 17.54
CA GLY A 307 12.77 13.21 16.72
C GLY A 307 13.84 14.18 16.20
N LEU A 308 14.98 14.33 16.89
CA LEU A 308 16.13 15.07 16.36
C LEU A 308 16.83 14.29 15.25
N ARG A 309 17.02 12.98 15.43
CA ARG A 309 17.56 12.08 14.39
C ARG A 309 16.67 12.07 13.15
N VAL A 310 15.35 12.08 13.30
CA VAL A 310 14.41 12.21 12.16
C VAL A 310 14.61 13.52 11.41
N ARG A 311 14.71 14.67 12.08
CA ARG A 311 14.96 15.96 11.40
C ARG A 311 16.25 15.94 10.57
N GLN A 312 17.31 15.30 11.07
CA GLN A 312 18.56 15.11 10.34
C GLN A 312 18.41 14.16 9.14
N ASN A 313 17.78 13.00 9.33
CA ASN A 313 17.50 12.06 8.24
C ASN A 313 16.65 12.70 7.13
N ILE A 314 15.64 13.48 7.52
CA ILE A 314 14.79 14.26 6.62
C ILE A 314 15.63 15.26 5.81
N LEU A 315 16.53 16.01 6.44
CA LEU A 315 17.41 16.94 5.72
C LEU A 315 18.23 16.21 4.65
N THR A 316 18.85 15.08 5.00
CA THR A 316 19.61 14.25 4.05
C THR A 316 18.73 13.74 2.91
N LYS A 317 17.44 13.47 3.15
CA LYS A 317 16.47 13.13 2.10
C LYS A 317 16.12 14.33 1.21
N CYS A 318 15.85 15.50 1.78
CA CYS A 318 15.65 16.72 1.00
C CYS A 318 16.86 17.03 0.09
N GLN A 319 18.07 16.81 0.58
CA GLN A 319 19.32 17.03 -0.16
C GLN A 319 19.51 16.13 -1.39
N GLN A 320 18.75 15.03 -1.52
CA GLN A 320 18.77 14.19 -2.72
C GLN A 320 18.20 14.91 -3.96
N CYS A 321 17.28 15.86 -3.75
CA CYS A 321 16.67 16.67 -4.82
C CYS A 321 17.00 18.18 -4.70
N HIS A 322 17.39 18.64 -3.51
CA HIS A 322 17.76 20.03 -3.21
C HIS A 322 19.16 20.09 -2.57
N PRO A 323 20.25 19.98 -3.34
CA PRO A 323 21.61 19.87 -2.80
C PRO A 323 22.00 21.00 -1.83
N ASP A 324 21.52 22.22 -2.08
CA ASP A 324 21.79 23.42 -1.26
C ASP A 324 20.88 23.54 -0.02
N ALA A 325 20.05 22.53 0.29
CA ALA A 325 19.16 22.56 1.44
C ALA A 325 19.95 22.63 2.76
N THR A 326 19.68 23.68 3.55
CA THR A 326 20.30 23.91 4.86
C THR A 326 19.45 23.34 6.00
N ALA A 327 19.97 23.31 7.22
CA ALA A 327 19.28 22.71 8.38
C ALA A 327 17.87 23.26 8.65
N ASN A 328 17.58 24.51 8.29
CA ASN A 328 16.27 25.14 8.47
C ASN A 328 15.31 24.89 7.28
N PHE A 329 15.77 24.24 6.20
CA PHE A 329 14.98 23.98 5.00
C PHE A 329 13.77 23.07 5.27
N PRO A 330 13.88 21.96 6.05
CA PRO A 330 12.72 21.14 6.39
C PRO A 330 11.68 21.87 7.26
N ASP A 331 12.13 22.75 8.16
CA ASP A 331 11.25 23.51 9.07
C ASP A 331 10.32 24.47 8.33
N ALA A 332 10.70 24.91 7.12
CA ALA A 332 9.92 25.81 6.30
C ALA A 332 8.68 25.17 5.66
N TRP A 333 8.59 23.83 5.58
CA TRP A 333 7.60 23.15 4.73
C TRP A 333 6.90 21.93 5.36
N MET A 334 7.53 21.21 6.30
CA MET A 334 7.22 19.78 6.51
C MET A 334 6.33 19.45 7.71
N SER A 335 5.47 20.40 8.11
CA SER A 335 4.64 20.21 9.31
C SER A 335 3.31 19.50 9.04
N HIS A 336 2.79 19.53 7.80
CA HIS A 336 1.42 19.08 7.44
C HIS A 336 0.27 19.65 8.31
N TYR A 337 0.56 20.64 9.16
CA TYR A 337 -0.42 21.37 9.96
C TYR A 337 -1.00 22.54 9.17
N ILE A 338 -2.28 22.82 9.41
CA ILE A 338 -2.91 24.04 8.92
C ILE A 338 -2.45 25.22 9.79
N PRO A 339 -2.03 26.35 9.18
CA PRO A 339 -1.67 27.55 9.92
C PRO A 339 -2.80 28.02 10.83
N SER A 340 -2.47 28.34 12.08
CA SER A 340 -3.38 28.91 13.09
C SER A 340 -2.70 30.08 13.81
N PRO A 341 -3.45 30.88 14.60
CA PRO A 341 -2.86 31.91 15.48
C PRO A 341 -1.83 31.35 16.47
N GLU A 342 -1.94 30.08 16.84
CA GLU A 342 -1.05 29.38 17.77
C GLU A 342 0.11 28.66 17.05
N LYS A 343 -0.11 28.19 15.81
CA LYS A 343 0.85 27.37 15.05
C LYS A 343 1.10 27.96 13.66
N TYR A 344 2.30 28.50 13.46
CA TYR A 344 2.68 29.32 12.30
C TYR A 344 1.84 30.61 12.11
N PRO A 345 1.75 31.49 13.13
CA PRO A 345 0.89 32.68 13.11
C PRO A 345 1.16 33.61 11.92
N VAL A 346 2.42 33.77 11.51
CA VAL A 346 2.78 34.64 10.37
C VAL A 346 2.11 34.15 9.09
N VAL A 347 2.14 32.84 8.82
CA VAL A 347 1.51 32.25 7.64
C VAL A 347 -0.02 32.40 7.73
N TYR A 348 -0.60 32.15 8.91
CA TYR A 348 -2.04 32.34 9.14
C TYR A 348 -2.52 33.77 8.83
N TYR A 349 -1.81 34.81 9.32
CA TYR A 349 -2.20 36.19 9.07
C TYR A 349 -1.96 36.64 7.62
N VAL A 350 -0.95 36.08 6.95
CA VAL A 350 -0.71 36.32 5.51
C VAL A 350 -1.82 35.68 4.65
N ASP A 351 -2.21 34.44 4.93
CA ASP A 351 -3.34 33.80 4.25
C ASP A 351 -4.65 34.56 4.51
N LEU A 352 -4.91 34.95 5.77
CA LEU A 352 -6.07 35.74 6.15
C LEU A 352 -6.12 37.09 5.41
N PHE A 353 -4.97 37.75 5.22
CA PHE A 353 -4.87 38.96 4.41
C PHE A 353 -5.25 38.69 2.94
N TYR A 354 -4.63 37.70 2.29
CA TYR A 354 -4.90 37.40 0.88
C TYR A 354 -6.35 36.93 0.64
N LYS A 355 -6.92 36.17 1.57
CA LYS A 355 -8.33 35.72 1.57
C LYS A 355 -9.34 36.87 1.46
N PHE A 356 -9.04 38.06 2.01
CA PHE A 356 -9.87 39.25 1.85
C PHE A 356 -9.38 40.17 0.73
N PHE A 357 -8.07 40.30 0.54
CA PHE A 357 -7.47 41.18 -0.46
C PHE A 357 -7.81 40.74 -1.89
N ILE A 358 -7.71 39.44 -2.21
CA ILE A 358 -7.96 38.93 -3.57
C ILE A 358 -9.41 39.21 -4.01
N PRO A 359 -10.47 38.87 -3.23
CA PRO A 359 -11.84 39.25 -3.58
C PRO A 359 -12.07 40.76 -3.61
N ALA A 360 -11.41 41.54 -2.74
CA ALA A 360 -11.55 42.99 -2.70
C ALA A 360 -10.95 43.70 -3.93
N VAL A 361 -9.93 43.11 -4.57
CA VAL A 361 -9.37 43.60 -5.84
C VAL A 361 -10.16 43.07 -7.04
N LEU A 362 -10.40 41.75 -7.10
CA LEU A 362 -11.06 41.12 -8.25
C LEU A 362 -12.55 41.45 -8.36
N GLY A 363 -13.26 41.64 -7.25
CA GLY A 363 -14.69 41.97 -7.23
C GLY A 363 -15.02 43.26 -7.98
N PRO A 364 -14.41 44.41 -7.63
CA PRO A 364 -14.58 45.66 -8.37
C PRO A 364 -14.14 45.58 -9.83
N MET A 365 -13.05 44.87 -10.15
CA MET A 365 -12.62 44.68 -11.54
C MET A 365 -13.66 43.89 -12.35
N LEU A 366 -14.20 42.80 -11.78
CA LEU A 366 -15.28 42.03 -12.39
C LEU A 366 -16.56 42.87 -12.57
N ILE A 367 -16.92 43.70 -11.59
CA ILE A 367 -18.04 44.64 -11.71
C ILE A 367 -17.83 45.61 -12.87
N LEU A 368 -16.64 46.20 -13.00
CA LEU A 368 -16.31 47.11 -14.11
C LEU A 368 -16.43 46.41 -15.47
N VAL A 369 -15.88 45.19 -15.61
CA VAL A 369 -15.98 44.37 -16.84
C VAL A 369 -17.44 44.04 -17.17
N VAL A 370 -18.24 43.63 -16.19
CA VAL A 370 -19.66 43.31 -16.38
C VAL A 370 -20.47 44.56 -16.73
N MET A 371 -20.17 45.71 -16.11
CA MET A 371 -20.82 46.98 -16.41
C MET A 371 -20.49 47.47 -17.82
N ASP A 372 -19.24 47.39 -18.25
CA ASP A 372 -18.85 47.82 -19.60
C ASP A 372 -19.38 46.87 -20.68
N PHE A 373 -19.30 45.55 -20.48
CA PHE A 373 -19.94 44.57 -21.35
C PHE A 373 -21.45 44.78 -21.44
N GLY A 374 -22.12 45.02 -20.31
CA GLY A 374 -23.54 45.37 -20.25
C GLY A 374 -23.85 46.65 -21.02
N ARG A 375 -23.02 47.68 -20.89
CA ARG A 375 -23.14 48.95 -21.63
C ARG A 375 -22.95 48.76 -23.13
N MET A 376 -21.95 47.98 -23.55
CA MET A 376 -21.72 47.60 -24.94
C MET A 376 -22.94 46.88 -25.52
N MET A 377 -23.49 45.89 -24.81
CA MET A 377 -24.68 45.16 -25.23
C MET A 377 -25.90 46.08 -25.34
N ILE A 378 -26.17 46.92 -24.34
CA ILE A 378 -27.26 47.92 -24.38
C ILE A 378 -27.10 48.87 -25.57
N ASN A 379 -25.88 49.35 -25.85
CA ASN A 379 -25.62 50.24 -26.99
C ASN A 379 -25.77 49.52 -28.33
N ARG A 380 -25.39 48.24 -28.43
CA ARG A 380 -25.59 47.40 -29.62
C ARG A 380 -27.07 47.17 -29.91
N PHE A 381 -27.90 46.91 -28.89
CA PHE A 381 -29.36 46.79 -29.04
C PHE A 381 -30.07 48.14 -29.23
N ARG A 382 -29.51 49.26 -28.75
CA ARG A 382 -30.05 50.62 -28.97
C ARG A 382 -29.69 51.23 -30.34
N ARG A 383 -28.66 50.75 -31.03
CA ARG A 383 -28.30 51.19 -32.40
C ARG A 383 -29.20 50.57 -33.47
N THR A 384 -30.50 50.83 -33.40
CA THR A 384 -31.48 50.56 -34.47
C THR A 384 -32.43 51.73 -34.67
N LYS A 385 -31.89 52.85 -35.16
CA LYS A 385 -32.62 53.84 -35.97
C LYS A 385 -31.63 54.69 -36.76
N PRO A 386 -31.43 54.43 -38.07
CA PRO A 386 -30.66 55.35 -38.90
C PRO A 386 -31.46 56.64 -39.09
N VAL A 387 -30.84 57.78 -38.78
CA VAL A 387 -31.36 59.09 -39.21
C VAL A 387 -30.95 59.27 -40.66
N ALA A 388 -31.91 59.34 -41.56
CA ALA A 388 -31.65 59.62 -42.96
C ALA A 388 -31.21 61.08 -43.12
N VAL A 389 -30.02 61.30 -43.70
CA VAL A 389 -29.58 62.61 -44.17
C VAL A 389 -29.79 62.66 -45.68
N ALA A 390 -30.58 63.63 -46.14
CA ALA A 390 -30.86 63.84 -47.55
C ALA A 390 -29.72 64.61 -48.24
N ALA A 391 -29.47 64.32 -49.52
CA ALA A 391 -28.46 64.97 -50.34
C ALA A 391 -28.94 66.34 -50.89
N GLY A 392 -28.02 67.29 -51.09
CA GLY A 392 -28.33 68.61 -51.66
C GLY A 392 -27.11 69.52 -51.88
N ALA A 393 -26.51 69.41 -53.07
CA ALA A 393 -25.64 70.29 -53.86
C ALA A 393 -25.01 71.62 -53.30
N ASP A 394 -23.70 71.74 -53.58
CA ASP A 394 -22.94 72.86 -54.20
C ASP A 394 -22.92 74.30 -53.64
N VAL A 395 -21.71 74.77 -53.25
CA VAL A 395 -21.15 76.12 -53.50
C VAL A 395 -19.63 76.01 -53.77
N ILE A 396 -19.07 76.98 -54.52
CA ILE A 396 -17.75 76.96 -55.20
C ILE A 396 -16.60 77.60 -54.38
N ALA A 397 -15.37 77.22 -54.77
CA ALA A 397 -14.02 77.53 -54.28
C ALA A 397 -13.59 79.00 -54.03
N GLU A 398 -12.56 79.13 -53.16
CA GLU A 398 -11.26 79.82 -53.36
C GLU A 398 -10.30 79.32 -52.25
N ASP A 399 -9.27 78.54 -52.55
CA ASP A 399 -7.88 78.94 -52.83
C ASP A 399 -7.12 79.62 -51.65
N VAL A 400 -6.31 78.84 -50.94
CA VAL A 400 -5.02 79.30 -50.39
C VAL A 400 -3.98 78.18 -50.57
N THR A 401 -3.08 78.41 -51.51
CA THR A 401 -1.76 77.81 -51.70
C THR A 401 -0.97 77.50 -50.40
N GLU A 402 -0.39 76.31 -50.28
CA GLU A 402 1.07 76.09 -50.11
C GLU A 402 1.45 74.62 -49.84
N THR A 403 2.26 74.04 -50.73
CA THR A 403 3.24 72.94 -50.53
C THR A 403 3.96 72.76 -51.88
N PRO A 404 5.28 72.44 -51.95
CA PRO A 404 5.84 71.23 -51.34
C PRO A 404 7.29 71.31 -50.80
N ALA A 405 7.55 70.65 -49.67
CA ALA A 405 8.86 70.21 -49.17
C ALA A 405 8.63 69.31 -47.92
N GLU A 406 9.31 68.18 -47.69
CA GLU A 406 10.29 67.44 -48.49
C GLU A 406 10.43 65.99 -47.95
N VAL A 407 10.67 65.03 -48.87
CA VAL A 407 11.35 63.70 -48.74
C VAL A 407 10.98 62.71 -47.61
N GLU A 408 10.81 61.44 -48.03
CA GLU A 408 10.75 60.25 -47.18
C GLU A 408 12.11 59.51 -47.12
N VAL A 409 12.40 58.87 -45.99
CA VAL A 409 13.47 57.86 -45.74
C VAL A 409 14.94 58.31 -45.80
N LYS A 410 15.55 58.50 -44.62
CA LYS A 410 16.90 57.97 -44.31
C LYS A 410 17.11 57.87 -42.79
N ASP A 411 17.16 56.65 -42.24
CA ASP A 411 17.65 56.40 -40.87
C ASP A 411 19.14 56.06 -40.92
N GLU A 412 19.97 56.84 -40.22
CA GLU A 412 21.42 56.61 -40.11
C GLU A 412 21.93 57.08 -38.72
N GLN A 413 22.32 56.11 -37.90
CA GLN A 413 23.08 56.20 -36.63
C GLN A 413 24.61 56.34 -36.94
N PRO A 414 25.60 56.57 -36.02
CA PRO A 414 25.63 56.76 -34.55
C PRO A 414 26.29 58.14 -34.19
N PRO A 415 27.26 58.39 -33.24
CA PRO A 415 28.06 57.58 -32.27
C PRO A 415 27.34 57.43 -30.89
N ALA A 416 27.85 56.96 -29.73
CA ALA A 416 29.18 56.71 -29.10
C ALA A 416 29.86 57.96 -28.43
N GLU A 417 30.60 57.89 -27.32
CA GLU A 417 31.21 56.79 -26.55
C GLU A 417 31.60 57.31 -25.14
N THR A 418 31.45 56.57 -24.04
CA THR A 418 32.44 55.69 -23.33
C THR A 418 31.87 55.53 -21.90
N VAL A 419 32.29 54.68 -20.95
CA VAL A 419 33.30 53.61 -20.75
C VAL A 419 32.59 52.55 -19.83
N GLU A 420 33.04 51.32 -19.51
CA GLU A 420 34.29 50.54 -19.72
C GLU A 420 33.93 49.03 -19.71
N GLU A 421 34.83 48.15 -20.17
CA GLU A 421 34.71 46.68 -20.04
C GLU A 421 36.06 46.05 -19.67
N THR A 422 36.03 44.84 -19.08
CA THR A 422 36.75 43.59 -19.50
C THR A 422 37.14 42.70 -18.30
N PRO A 423 37.38 41.38 -18.49
CA PRO A 423 36.90 40.49 -19.56
C PRO A 423 36.20 39.22 -19.04
N VAL A 424 35.42 38.57 -19.91
CA VAL A 424 35.12 37.12 -19.82
C VAL A 424 36.02 36.41 -20.82
N GLU A 425 36.74 35.37 -20.39
CA GLU A 425 37.50 34.52 -21.30
C GLU A 425 36.58 33.43 -21.86
N SER A 426 36.33 33.50 -23.16
CA SER A 426 35.56 32.54 -23.95
C SER A 426 36.41 31.34 -24.36
N MET A 427 35.82 30.16 -24.53
CA MET A 427 36.22 29.29 -25.64
C MET A 427 35.08 28.42 -26.19
N GLU A 428 35.27 27.97 -27.43
CA GLU A 428 34.21 27.67 -28.40
C GLU A 428 33.68 26.23 -28.36
N SER A 429 32.62 26.00 -29.16
CA SER A 429 32.01 24.68 -29.37
C SER A 429 32.70 23.83 -30.46
N SER A 430 32.21 22.59 -30.60
CA SER A 430 32.60 21.53 -31.56
C SER A 430 33.78 20.67 -31.07
N THR A 431 33.79 19.35 -31.27
CA THR A 431 32.95 18.47 -32.11
C THR A 431 32.43 17.24 -31.34
N VAL A 432 31.29 16.68 -31.77
CA VAL A 432 30.85 15.34 -31.32
C VAL A 432 31.62 14.29 -32.12
N GLU A 433 32.42 13.48 -31.44
CA GLU A 433 33.07 12.30 -32.01
C GLU A 433 32.56 11.06 -31.27
N ALA A 434 32.13 10.04 -32.02
CA ALA A 434 31.59 8.81 -31.45
C ALA A 434 32.74 7.85 -31.10
N VAL A 435 32.73 7.30 -29.88
CA VAL A 435 33.68 6.28 -29.43
C VAL A 435 32.93 5.09 -28.85
N GLU A 436 33.43 3.92 -29.22
CA GLU A 436 32.91 2.56 -29.04
C GLU A 436 32.38 2.16 -27.65
N GLU A 437 31.43 1.22 -27.67
CA GLU A 437 31.07 0.39 -26.53
C GLU A 437 32.26 -0.47 -26.09
N GLN A 438 32.59 -0.46 -24.79
CA GLN A 438 33.35 -1.54 -24.14
C GLN A 438 32.70 -1.92 -22.79
N PRO A 439 32.82 -3.20 -22.37
CA PRO A 439 31.92 -3.77 -21.39
C PRO A 439 32.26 -3.39 -19.94
N VAL A 440 31.23 -3.23 -19.12
CA VAL A 440 31.39 -3.04 -17.67
C VAL A 440 31.74 -4.38 -17.02
N GLU A 441 32.97 -4.50 -16.51
CA GLU A 441 33.42 -5.65 -15.74
C GLU A 441 32.83 -5.63 -14.31
N ALA A 442 32.53 -6.80 -13.75
CA ALA A 442 31.90 -6.91 -12.44
C ALA A 442 32.90 -6.60 -11.29
N PRO A 443 32.48 -5.99 -10.17
CA PRO A 443 33.36 -5.74 -9.03
C PRO A 443 33.89 -7.04 -8.42
N GLN A 444 35.21 -7.18 -8.34
CA GLN A 444 35.86 -8.32 -7.69
C GLN A 444 35.80 -8.22 -6.17
N GLU A 445 35.49 -9.36 -5.56
CA GLU A 445 35.50 -9.61 -4.12
C GLU A 445 36.94 -9.56 -3.57
N GLN A 446 37.23 -8.63 -2.64
CA GLN A 446 38.51 -8.60 -1.93
C GLN A 446 38.36 -9.31 -0.59
N ALA A 447 39.00 -10.48 -0.47
CA ALA A 447 39.11 -11.20 0.78
C ALA A 447 40.13 -10.52 1.71
N GLU A 448 39.71 -10.11 2.91
CA GLU A 448 40.65 -9.66 3.95
C GLU A 448 41.33 -10.84 4.63
N GLU A 449 42.65 -10.73 4.77
CA GLU A 449 43.56 -11.76 5.25
C GLU A 449 43.55 -11.83 6.79
N LYS A 450 43.33 -13.03 7.34
CA LYS A 450 43.15 -13.24 8.79
C LYS A 450 44.50 -13.55 9.45
N PRO A 451 44.96 -12.78 10.47
CA PRO A 451 46.15 -13.12 11.22
C PRO A 451 45.89 -14.27 12.20
N ASP A 452 46.87 -15.15 12.32
CA ASP A 452 46.86 -16.36 13.15
C ASP A 452 47.39 -16.05 14.56
N THR A 453 46.61 -16.34 15.61
CA THR A 453 47.08 -16.31 17.00
C THR A 453 46.56 -17.50 17.80
N LEU A 454 47.50 -18.19 18.43
CA LEU A 454 47.31 -19.41 19.21
C LEU A 454 46.52 -19.17 20.50
N GLY A 455 45.80 -20.21 20.92
CA GLY A 455 44.73 -20.13 21.90
C GLY A 455 45.12 -19.93 23.37
N GLU A 456 44.09 -19.61 24.15
CA GLU A 456 43.97 -19.88 25.58
C GLU A 456 42.50 -20.15 25.91
N GLU A 457 42.25 -21.13 26.78
CA GLU A 457 40.93 -21.70 27.07
C GLU A 457 40.36 -21.12 28.39
N PRO A 458 39.11 -20.61 28.45
CA PRO A 458 38.58 -20.00 29.66
C PRO A 458 38.12 -21.06 30.69
N PRO A 459 38.40 -20.89 31.98
CA PRO A 459 38.14 -21.92 32.99
C PRO A 459 36.67 -22.02 33.38
N ARG A 460 36.18 -23.25 33.58
CA ARG A 460 34.92 -23.52 34.27
C ARG A 460 35.01 -23.08 35.74
N ARG A 461 33.96 -22.46 36.26
CA ARG A 461 33.87 -22.08 37.67
C ARG A 461 32.83 -22.94 38.38
N GLU A 462 33.31 -23.96 39.09
CA GLU A 462 32.51 -24.61 40.14
C GLU A 462 32.43 -23.66 41.36
N GLY A 463 31.31 -23.73 42.09
CA GLY A 463 31.06 -22.96 43.30
C GLY A 463 29.99 -23.64 44.13
N GLN A 464 30.41 -24.28 45.22
CA GLN A 464 29.56 -25.11 46.07
C GLN A 464 28.75 -24.26 47.08
N SER A 465 27.73 -24.92 47.63
CA SER A 465 26.92 -24.50 48.77
C SER A 465 27.73 -24.32 50.06
N GLU A 466 27.31 -23.36 50.89
CA GLU A 466 27.50 -23.44 52.35
C GLU A 466 26.23 -22.94 53.07
N GLU A 467 25.89 -23.62 54.16
CA GLU A 467 24.70 -23.39 54.99
C GLU A 467 24.92 -22.29 56.03
N THR A 468 23.83 -21.62 56.44
CA THR A 468 23.76 -21.03 57.79
C THR A 468 22.39 -21.29 58.40
N ASP A 469 22.32 -22.27 59.29
CA ASP A 469 21.18 -22.43 60.20
C ASP A 469 21.10 -21.29 61.23
N ALA A 470 19.88 -20.89 61.56
CA ALA A 470 19.59 -20.09 62.75
C ALA A 470 18.30 -20.62 63.41
N ASP A 471 18.51 -21.44 64.44
CA ASP A 471 17.49 -22.03 65.31
C ASP A 471 16.61 -20.98 66.01
N SER A 472 15.29 -21.17 65.95
CA SER A 472 14.42 -20.95 67.13
C SER A 472 13.12 -21.76 67.00
N SER A 473 12.62 -22.23 68.14
CA SER A 473 11.77 -23.42 68.25
C SER A 473 10.28 -23.14 68.57
N GLU A 474 9.49 -24.20 68.56
CA GLU A 474 8.02 -24.20 68.55
C GLU A 474 7.30 -23.82 69.87
N ARG A 475 5.98 -23.56 69.71
CA ARG A 475 4.81 -23.96 70.57
C ARG A 475 4.17 -23.05 71.63
N GLU A 476 2.85 -22.92 71.40
CA GLU A 476 1.71 -23.10 72.35
C GLU A 476 1.35 -22.04 73.42
N ALA A 477 0.24 -21.34 73.13
CA ALA A 477 -1.03 -21.31 73.89
C ALA A 477 -1.19 -20.58 75.25
N ASP A 478 -2.30 -19.82 75.31
CA ASP A 478 -3.15 -19.43 76.45
C ASP A 478 -2.52 -18.93 77.77
N ARG A 479 -2.79 -17.65 78.10
CA ARG A 479 -3.70 -17.28 79.21
C ARG A 479 -3.98 -15.77 79.30
N ASP A 480 -5.16 -15.49 79.88
CA ASP A 480 -5.78 -14.23 80.33
C ASP A 480 -6.22 -13.20 79.26
#